data_AF-A0A1F7F3G4-F1
#
_entry.id   AF-A0A1F7F3G4-F1
#
_cell.length_a   1.000
_cell.length_b   1.000
_cell.length_c   1.000
_cell.angle_alpha   90.00
_cell.angle_beta   90.00
_cell.angle_gamma   90.00
#
_symmetry.space_group_name_H-M   'P 1'
#
loop_
_entity.id
_entity.type
_entity.pdbx_description
1 polymer ?
#
loop_
_entity_poly.entity_id
_entity_poly.type
_entity_poly.pdbx_seq_one_letter_code
_entity_poly.pdbx_strand_id
1 'polypeptide(L)'
;MRIFINFIFTLFLGLCVLPEFVNGIAPEQEPLIQRADFTYIGAFSMSTAEIGTSRFGYSGAAVTYYKDPSTGKHTLFMEGHNWYPGNVAQIEVPPDSMLVKTTTYSSMHRATVLQAFADVTDGHIQTDIGYMSRLYGMLPYNGRLIVTAASFYDGACAQVNSHGVSGFNLSLDNDFQGFFAMDAVANPRSVAAHMTTIPLEWQPLLGGPALSGGQALSILSCSTGGPAATVFDPDDVGVRDTIPGTTVVFYPNDHKLEDCQIGDTCDLFNWSSVFCGIAFPPGSRSVLFFGSHGIGEFCYDHPPEIVCYDPVLGGKGSHAYPYVHRIWAYDANDLLQVKNGAKQCWEIRPYGVWTMDEMCSDGSCTMTGAGYDPETGRLYITDRQAEEPHVHVYQIAVPGNSRIARAVVSGANAVMSVLPNPFNPRTRISVSGIGADNTCEMSIYGFNGTLIEKRVANGAQLAHGIMWNAEHRPSGIYIVKVALQGKTMTKQVFLLK
;
A
#
# COMPACT_ATOMS: atom_id res chain seq x y z
N MET A 1 -10.12 18.55 -69.68
CA MET A 1 -10.12 19.54 -68.57
C MET A 1 -11.19 19.12 -67.56
N ARG A 2 -10.74 18.68 -66.38
CA ARG A 2 -11.47 18.43 -65.11
C ARG A 2 -12.64 17.43 -65.06
N ILE A 3 -12.32 16.22 -64.58
CA ILE A 3 -13.23 15.31 -63.88
C ILE A 3 -13.22 15.73 -62.40
N PHE A 4 -14.38 16.06 -61.83
CA PHE A 4 -14.53 16.30 -60.38
C PHE A 4 -14.76 14.97 -59.68
N ILE A 5 -13.81 14.56 -58.83
CA ILE A 5 -13.96 13.47 -57.87
C ILE A 5 -14.30 14.11 -56.53
N ASN A 6 -15.51 13.85 -56.03
CA ASN A 6 -15.91 14.20 -54.67
C ASN A 6 -15.23 13.22 -53.70
N PHE A 7 -14.26 13.70 -52.92
CA PHE A 7 -13.76 13.01 -51.74
C PHE A 7 -14.66 13.36 -50.55
N ILE A 8 -15.43 12.39 -50.08
CA ILE A 8 -16.07 12.43 -48.76
C ILE A 8 -14.97 12.10 -47.75
N PHE A 9 -14.52 13.10 -47.00
CA PHE A 9 -13.68 12.89 -45.81
C PHE A 9 -14.58 12.40 -44.67
N THR A 10 -14.62 11.10 -44.45
CA THR A 10 -15.18 10.53 -43.21
C THR A 10 -14.13 10.65 -42.12
N LEU A 11 -14.29 11.64 -41.25
CA LEU A 11 -13.49 11.83 -40.05
C LEU A 11 -13.76 10.67 -39.07
N PHE A 12 -12.87 9.67 -39.04
CA PHE A 12 -12.86 8.66 -37.97
C PHE A 12 -12.31 9.34 -36.71
N LEU A 13 -13.20 9.84 -35.84
CA LEU A 13 -12.85 10.01 -34.44
C LEU A 13 -12.58 8.62 -33.87
N GLY A 14 -11.31 8.27 -33.68
CA GLY A 14 -10.94 7.15 -32.84
C GLY A 14 -11.46 7.43 -31.44
N LEU A 15 -12.49 6.68 -31.01
CA LEU A 15 -12.87 6.65 -29.60
C LEU A 15 -11.69 6.07 -28.83
N CYS A 16 -10.95 6.96 -28.16
CA CYS A 16 -10.08 6.61 -27.06
C CYS A 16 -10.98 5.95 -26.01
N VAL A 17 -10.79 4.66 -25.73
CA VAL A 17 -11.49 3.97 -24.65
C VAL A 17 -10.89 4.52 -23.36
N LEU A 18 -11.52 5.54 -22.80
CA LEU A 18 -11.22 6.04 -21.47
C LEU A 18 -11.50 4.91 -20.46
N PRO A 19 -10.68 4.75 -19.41
CA PRO A 19 -11.00 3.84 -18.32
C PRO A 19 -12.36 4.22 -17.74
N GLU A 20 -13.33 3.30 -17.76
CA GLU A 20 -14.66 3.53 -17.18
C GLU A 20 -14.50 3.73 -15.67
N PHE A 21 -14.79 4.94 -15.20
CA PHE A 21 -14.77 5.32 -13.79
C PHE A 21 -15.70 4.45 -12.96
N VAL A 22 -15.23 3.92 -11.83
CA VAL A 22 -15.96 2.98 -10.96
C VAL A 22 -17.29 3.57 -10.45
N ASN A 23 -17.47 4.91 -10.51
CA ASN A 23 -18.69 5.62 -10.13
C ASN A 23 -19.13 6.72 -11.13
N GLY A 24 -18.55 6.79 -12.33
CA GLY A 24 -18.82 7.88 -13.28
C GLY A 24 -18.27 9.26 -12.88
N ILE A 25 -17.44 9.33 -11.83
CA ILE A 25 -16.74 10.53 -11.35
C ILE A 25 -15.26 10.37 -11.71
N ALA A 26 -14.64 11.43 -12.23
CA ALA A 26 -13.21 11.43 -12.52
C ALA A 26 -12.40 11.32 -11.20
N PRO A 27 -11.25 10.60 -11.17
CA PRO A 27 -10.42 10.43 -9.97
C PRO A 27 -10.17 11.76 -9.26
N GLU A 28 -9.86 12.80 -10.01
CA GLU A 28 -9.57 14.15 -9.51
C GLU A 28 -10.73 14.79 -8.75
N GLN A 29 -11.95 14.32 -8.97
CA GLN A 29 -13.20 14.77 -8.35
C GLN A 29 -13.70 13.85 -7.24
N GLU A 30 -12.98 12.77 -6.95
CA GLU A 30 -13.32 11.86 -5.86
C GLU A 30 -13.30 12.57 -4.49
N PRO A 31 -14.04 12.05 -3.50
CA PRO A 31 -14.09 12.64 -2.17
C PRO A 31 -12.73 12.65 -1.48
N LEU A 32 -12.53 13.68 -0.63
CA LEU A 32 -11.48 13.69 0.38
C LEU A 32 -11.99 13.02 1.66
N ILE A 33 -11.23 12.04 2.14
CA ILE A 33 -11.46 11.41 3.44
C ILE A 33 -11.20 12.46 4.54
N GLN A 34 -12.00 12.44 5.59
CA GLN A 34 -11.90 13.32 6.74
C GLN A 34 -11.66 12.49 8.00
N ARG A 35 -11.26 13.12 9.11
CA ARG A 35 -11.08 12.43 10.41
C ARG A 35 -12.32 11.65 10.85
N ALA A 36 -13.51 12.15 10.53
CA ALA A 36 -14.79 11.52 10.88
C ALA A 36 -15.03 10.18 10.16
N ASP A 37 -14.28 9.90 9.08
CA ASP A 37 -14.40 8.65 8.32
C ASP A 37 -13.56 7.50 8.88
N PHE A 38 -12.78 7.76 9.94
CA PHE A 38 -12.01 6.75 10.66
C PHE A 38 -12.82 6.25 11.85
N THR A 39 -13.03 4.94 11.90
CA THR A 39 -13.67 4.27 13.03
C THR A 39 -12.71 3.26 13.64
N TYR A 40 -12.34 3.44 14.92
CA TYR A 40 -11.63 2.41 15.66
C TYR A 40 -12.56 1.23 15.94
N ILE A 41 -12.22 0.04 15.42
CA ILE A 41 -13.06 -1.16 15.54
C ILE A 41 -12.56 -2.12 16.63
N GLY A 42 -11.28 -2.06 17.00
CA GLY A 42 -10.71 -2.82 18.12
C GLY A 42 -9.26 -3.18 17.90
N ALA A 43 -8.73 -4.05 18.75
CA ALA A 43 -7.37 -4.56 18.70
C ALA A 43 -7.33 -6.07 18.96
N PHE A 44 -6.21 -6.67 18.60
CA PHE A 44 -5.84 -8.05 18.92
C PHE A 44 -4.36 -8.12 19.30
N SER A 45 -3.97 -9.16 20.04
CA SER A 45 -2.59 -9.36 20.49
C SER A 45 -1.82 -10.31 19.59
N MET A 46 -0.49 -10.23 19.65
CA MET A 46 0.40 -11.22 19.05
C MET A 46 1.09 -12.06 20.15
N SER A 47 1.79 -13.12 19.75
CA SER A 47 2.54 -13.95 20.70
C SER A 47 3.70 -13.17 21.32
N THR A 48 3.94 -13.36 22.62
CA THR A 48 5.15 -12.87 23.31
C THR A 48 6.32 -13.85 23.20
N ALA A 49 6.05 -15.07 22.73
CA ALA A 49 7.08 -16.10 22.62
C ALA A 49 8.02 -15.85 21.45
N GLU A 50 9.24 -16.37 21.56
CA GLU A 50 10.12 -16.58 20.40
C GLU A 50 9.51 -17.60 19.45
N ILE A 51 9.51 -17.28 18.17
CA ILE A 51 8.89 -18.07 17.11
C ILE A 51 9.88 -18.10 15.94
N GLY A 52 10.55 -19.23 15.72
CA GLY A 52 11.64 -19.27 14.74
C GLY A 52 12.82 -18.46 15.24
N THR A 53 13.29 -17.50 14.45
CA THR A 53 14.52 -16.72 14.71
C THR A 53 14.30 -15.36 15.36
N SER A 54 13.05 -14.98 15.65
CA SER A 54 12.71 -13.68 16.24
C SER A 54 11.44 -13.77 17.10
N ARG A 55 10.90 -12.62 17.51
CA ARG A 55 9.67 -12.45 18.29
C ARG A 55 8.99 -11.13 17.95
N PHE A 56 7.73 -10.97 18.36
CA PHE A 56 6.95 -9.74 18.14
C PHE A 56 7.21 -8.62 19.17
N GLY A 57 8.20 -8.74 20.06
CA GLY A 57 8.54 -7.68 21.01
C GLY A 57 8.75 -6.33 20.30
N TYR A 58 8.29 -5.23 20.90
CA TYR A 58 8.17 -3.91 20.26
C TYR A 58 7.12 -3.83 19.13
N SER A 59 6.10 -4.70 19.20
CA SER A 59 4.93 -4.89 18.32
C SER A 59 5.19 -5.09 16.82
N GLY A 60 6.45 -5.26 16.40
CA GLY A 60 6.83 -5.48 15.00
C GLY A 60 6.72 -4.24 14.11
N ALA A 61 7.41 -4.26 12.97
CA ALA A 61 7.51 -3.15 12.02
C ALA A 61 7.16 -3.60 10.58
N ALA A 62 7.23 -2.67 9.63
CA ALA A 62 7.04 -2.94 8.19
C ALA A 62 5.74 -3.70 7.85
N VAL A 63 4.66 -3.44 8.60
CA VAL A 63 3.40 -4.18 8.54
C VAL A 63 2.76 -4.06 7.16
N THR A 64 2.35 -5.18 6.57
CA THR A 64 1.62 -5.18 5.30
C THR A 64 0.51 -6.22 5.28
N TYR A 65 -0.61 -5.86 4.66
CA TYR A 65 -1.77 -6.74 4.53
C TYR A 65 -1.64 -7.65 3.30
N TYR A 66 -2.06 -8.91 3.47
CA TYR A 66 -2.19 -9.87 2.38
C TYR A 66 -3.43 -10.73 2.55
N LYS A 67 -4.23 -10.81 1.48
CA LYS A 67 -5.28 -11.84 1.35
C LYS A 67 -4.69 -13.04 0.64
N ASP A 68 -4.54 -14.15 1.35
CA ASP A 68 -4.08 -15.39 0.73
C ASP A 68 -5.17 -15.91 -0.23
N PRO A 69 -4.94 -15.93 -1.55
CA PRO A 69 -5.95 -16.36 -2.51
C PRO A 69 -6.21 -17.87 -2.47
N SER A 70 -5.30 -18.66 -1.89
CA SER A 70 -5.43 -20.12 -1.79
C SER A 70 -6.34 -20.54 -0.63
N THR A 71 -6.30 -19.79 0.48
CA THR A 71 -7.07 -20.08 1.69
C THR A 71 -8.21 -19.10 1.93
N GLY A 72 -8.17 -17.92 1.31
CA GLY A 72 -9.08 -16.80 1.56
C GLY A 72 -8.80 -16.05 2.86
N LYS A 73 -7.73 -16.40 3.60
CA LYS A 73 -7.41 -15.80 4.89
C LYS A 73 -6.88 -14.38 4.73
N HIS A 74 -7.28 -13.52 5.66
CA HIS A 74 -6.71 -12.19 5.85
C HIS A 74 -5.48 -12.33 6.73
N THR A 75 -4.33 -11.84 6.28
CA THR A 75 -3.05 -12.05 6.95
C THR A 75 -2.24 -10.76 6.99
N LEU A 76 -1.27 -10.71 7.91
CA LEU A 76 -0.25 -9.66 7.95
C LEU A 76 1.13 -10.28 7.85
N PHE A 77 2.00 -9.70 7.03
CA PHE A 77 3.45 -9.89 7.11
C PHE A 77 4.04 -8.75 7.93
N MET A 78 4.96 -9.07 8.84
CA MET A 78 5.56 -8.09 9.76
C MET A 78 7.00 -8.47 10.11
N GLU A 79 7.89 -7.47 10.14
CA GLU A 79 9.22 -7.64 10.72
C GLU A 79 9.09 -7.77 12.25
N GLY A 80 9.88 -8.67 12.84
CA GLY A 80 9.89 -8.92 14.27
C GLY A 80 10.78 -7.94 15.05
N HIS A 81 11.39 -8.46 16.12
CA HIS A 81 12.24 -7.68 16.99
C HIS A 81 13.45 -7.13 16.23
N ASN A 82 13.75 -5.86 16.48
CA ASN A 82 14.79 -5.11 15.81
C ASN A 82 16.25 -5.58 15.98
N TRP A 83 16.48 -6.62 16.78
CA TRP A 83 17.80 -7.24 16.93
C TRP A 83 18.07 -8.23 15.80
N TYR A 84 17.01 -8.63 15.08
CA TYR A 84 17.02 -9.61 14.01
C TYR A 84 16.41 -8.96 12.74
N PRO A 85 17.04 -7.92 12.18
CA PRO A 85 16.51 -7.24 11.00
C PRO A 85 16.35 -8.22 9.84
N GLY A 86 15.35 -7.99 9.00
CA GLY A 86 14.98 -8.90 7.91
C GLY A 86 14.09 -10.08 8.34
N ASN A 87 13.94 -10.33 9.64
CA ASN A 87 13.16 -11.48 10.11
C ASN A 87 11.67 -11.15 10.11
N VAL A 88 10.93 -11.79 9.20
CA VAL A 88 9.50 -11.56 8.96
C VAL A 88 8.71 -12.80 9.38
N ALA A 89 7.53 -12.59 9.96
CA ALA A 89 6.54 -13.63 10.21
C ALA A 89 5.23 -13.30 9.49
N GLN A 90 4.39 -14.32 9.29
CA GLN A 90 3.03 -14.16 8.80
C GLN A 90 2.02 -14.58 9.87
N ILE A 91 1.04 -13.71 10.15
CA ILE A 91 -0.05 -14.00 11.08
C ILE A 91 -1.42 -13.94 10.38
N GLU A 92 -2.37 -14.71 10.88
CA GLU A 92 -3.79 -14.60 10.52
C GLU A 92 -4.45 -13.47 11.31
N VAL A 93 -5.12 -12.56 10.60
CA VAL A 93 -5.94 -11.51 11.19
C VAL A 93 -7.20 -12.16 11.79
N PRO A 94 -7.48 -12.00 13.09
CA PRO A 94 -8.70 -12.50 13.68
C PRO A 94 -9.94 -11.87 13.03
N PRO A 95 -11.08 -12.58 12.97
CA PRO A 95 -12.32 -11.98 12.47
C PRO A 95 -12.75 -10.79 13.33
N ASP A 96 -13.48 -9.84 12.74
CA ASP A 96 -13.95 -8.61 13.41
C ASP A 96 -14.66 -8.87 14.75
N SER A 97 -15.37 -10.00 14.89
CA SER A 97 -16.06 -10.40 16.13
C SER A 97 -15.12 -10.72 17.30
N MET A 98 -13.82 -10.88 17.05
CA MET A 98 -12.77 -11.10 18.05
C MET A 98 -11.93 -9.84 18.32
N LEU A 99 -12.23 -8.72 17.66
CA LEU A 99 -11.57 -7.45 17.96
C LEU A 99 -12.17 -6.84 19.21
N VAL A 100 -11.32 -6.40 20.13
CA VAL A 100 -11.73 -5.79 21.40
C VAL A 100 -11.21 -4.37 21.50
N LYS A 101 -12.05 -3.43 21.94
CA LYS A 101 -11.65 -2.02 22.13
C LYS A 101 -10.97 -1.85 23.49
N THR A 102 -9.69 -2.18 23.55
CA THR A 102 -8.86 -2.09 24.75
C THR A 102 -7.40 -1.91 24.36
N THR A 103 -6.61 -1.36 25.28
CA THR A 103 -5.15 -1.28 25.20
C THR A 103 -4.48 -2.27 26.16
N THR A 104 -5.27 -3.06 26.90
CA THR A 104 -4.77 -4.06 27.85
C THR A 104 -4.51 -5.38 27.14
N TYR A 105 -3.25 -5.75 27.00
CA TYR A 105 -2.78 -6.96 26.30
C TYR A 105 -3.55 -8.24 26.69
N SER A 106 -3.69 -8.48 28.00
CA SER A 106 -4.32 -9.70 28.53
C SER A 106 -5.80 -9.85 28.20
N SER A 107 -6.46 -8.76 27.78
CA SER A 107 -7.87 -8.75 27.38
C SER A 107 -8.06 -8.97 25.88
N MET A 108 -6.99 -8.97 25.09
CA MET A 108 -7.04 -9.12 23.64
C MET A 108 -7.01 -10.60 23.22
N HIS A 109 -7.76 -10.92 22.17
CA HIS A 109 -7.63 -12.21 21.49
C HIS A 109 -6.32 -12.26 20.71
N ARG A 110 -5.62 -13.40 20.78
CA ARG A 110 -4.31 -13.58 20.15
C ARG A 110 -4.44 -14.04 18.70
N ALA A 111 -3.72 -13.40 17.79
CA ALA A 111 -3.58 -13.84 16.41
C ALA A 111 -2.84 -15.17 16.30
N THR A 112 -3.17 -15.93 15.26
CA THR A 112 -2.51 -17.21 14.95
C THR A 112 -1.33 -16.96 14.04
N VAL A 113 -0.18 -17.53 14.37
CA VAL A 113 1.01 -17.48 13.51
C VAL A 113 0.87 -18.56 12.44
N LEU A 114 0.99 -18.15 11.17
CA LEU A 114 0.92 -19.03 10.01
C LEU A 114 2.31 -19.42 9.50
N GLN A 115 3.24 -18.46 9.52
CA GLN A 115 4.65 -18.68 9.21
C GLN A 115 5.50 -18.09 10.32
N ALA A 116 6.45 -18.88 10.82
CA ALA A 116 7.40 -18.45 11.85
C ALA A 116 8.33 -17.35 11.33
N PHE A 117 9.05 -16.67 12.23
CA PHE A 117 10.06 -15.72 11.80
C PHE A 117 11.19 -16.43 11.06
N ALA A 118 11.55 -15.86 9.92
CA ALA A 118 12.72 -16.20 9.12
C ALA A 118 13.22 -14.96 8.37
N ASP A 119 14.50 -14.91 8.04
CA ASP A 119 15.09 -13.78 7.33
C ASP A 119 14.70 -13.79 5.85
N VAL A 120 13.78 -12.90 5.48
CA VAL A 120 13.26 -12.77 4.11
C VAL A 120 14.28 -12.17 3.13
N THR A 121 15.45 -11.78 3.64
CA THR A 121 16.52 -11.15 2.86
C THR A 121 17.72 -12.06 2.67
N ASP A 122 17.67 -13.32 3.14
CA ASP A 122 18.80 -14.26 3.06
C ASP A 122 20.12 -13.65 3.59
N GLY A 123 20.05 -12.79 4.62
CA GLY A 123 21.20 -12.08 5.22
C GLY A 123 21.66 -10.82 4.48
N HIS A 124 21.12 -10.53 3.30
CA HIS A 124 21.55 -9.40 2.47
C HIS A 124 21.28 -8.03 3.09
N ILE A 125 20.32 -7.92 4.02
CA ILE A 125 20.00 -6.63 4.64
C ILE A 125 21.21 -6.02 5.39
N GLN A 126 22.12 -6.85 5.91
CA GLN A 126 23.31 -6.38 6.61
C GLN A 126 24.43 -5.96 5.65
N THR A 127 24.52 -6.62 4.48
CA THR A 127 25.59 -6.37 3.51
C THR A 127 25.25 -5.26 2.53
N ASP A 128 23.98 -5.14 2.13
CA ASP A 128 23.59 -4.36 0.96
C ASP A 128 23.00 -2.98 1.32
N ILE A 129 22.57 -2.78 2.57
CA ILE A 129 21.88 -1.55 3.03
C ILE A 129 22.77 -0.70 3.94
N GLY A 130 23.49 -1.32 4.87
CA GLY A 130 24.44 -0.63 5.74
C GLY A 130 24.12 -0.72 7.24
N TYR A 131 24.66 0.22 8.01
CA TYR A 131 24.68 0.15 9.47
C TYR A 131 23.29 0.27 10.10
N MET A 132 22.99 -0.60 11.08
CA MET A 132 21.70 -0.65 11.77
C MET A 132 20.51 -0.67 10.79
N SER A 133 20.62 -1.47 9.73
CA SER A 133 19.57 -1.63 8.73
C SER A 133 18.35 -2.35 9.30
N ARG A 134 17.18 -2.02 8.76
CA ARG A 134 15.89 -2.67 9.09
C ARG A 134 14.98 -2.64 7.88
N LEU A 135 14.01 -3.56 7.87
CA LEU A 135 12.87 -3.42 6.99
C LEU A 135 11.98 -2.29 7.51
N TYR A 136 11.51 -1.45 6.59
CA TYR A 136 10.60 -0.36 6.93
C TYR A 136 9.30 -0.39 6.11
N GLY A 137 9.21 -1.28 5.11
CA GLY A 137 7.97 -1.56 4.42
C GLY A 137 8.02 -2.87 3.66
N MET A 138 6.83 -3.38 3.37
CA MET A 138 6.62 -4.58 2.58
C MET A 138 5.37 -4.43 1.72
N LEU A 139 5.37 -5.05 0.54
CA LEU A 139 4.24 -5.02 -0.39
C LEU A 139 4.10 -6.38 -1.10
N PRO A 140 3.08 -7.17 -0.76
CA PRO A 140 2.65 -8.31 -1.55
C PRO A 140 2.19 -7.84 -2.94
N TYR A 141 2.86 -8.27 -4.00
CA TYR A 141 2.54 -7.84 -5.36
C TYR A 141 2.82 -8.94 -6.40
N ASN A 142 1.80 -9.29 -7.19
CA ASN A 142 1.90 -10.27 -8.28
C ASN A 142 2.61 -11.59 -7.93
N GLY A 143 2.30 -12.17 -6.77
CA GLY A 143 2.90 -13.45 -6.36
C GLY A 143 4.28 -13.32 -5.68
N ARG A 144 4.77 -12.10 -5.45
CA ARG A 144 6.06 -11.82 -4.81
C ARG A 144 5.88 -10.93 -3.59
N LEU A 145 6.84 -10.99 -2.68
CA LEU A 145 6.95 -10.09 -1.54
C LEU A 145 8.05 -9.07 -1.81
N ILE A 146 7.64 -7.83 -2.05
CA ILE A 146 8.55 -6.69 -2.21
C ILE A 146 8.86 -6.15 -0.83
N VAL A 147 10.13 -5.89 -0.54
CA VAL A 147 10.59 -5.38 0.75
C VAL A 147 11.38 -4.10 0.55
N THR A 148 11.32 -3.20 1.53
CA THR A 148 12.17 -2.00 1.55
C THR A 148 12.99 -1.95 2.83
N ALA A 149 14.24 -1.53 2.69
CA ALA A 149 15.17 -1.47 3.81
C ALA A 149 16.00 -0.19 3.79
N ALA A 150 16.24 0.38 4.97
CA ALA A 150 17.10 1.54 5.12
C ALA A 150 18.04 1.39 6.31
N SER A 151 19.21 2.00 6.20
CA SER A 151 20.12 2.21 7.33
C SER A 151 19.49 3.23 8.28
N PHE A 152 19.41 2.89 9.57
CA PHE A 152 18.90 3.84 10.57
C PHE A 152 19.83 5.04 10.75
N TYR A 153 21.14 4.87 10.56
CA TYR A 153 22.14 5.90 10.70
C TYR A 153 23.17 5.83 9.56
N ASP A 154 23.14 6.84 8.68
CA ASP A 154 24.01 6.93 7.52
C ASP A 154 24.68 8.31 7.44
N GLY A 155 25.75 8.49 8.21
CA GLY A 155 26.48 9.77 8.28
C GLY A 155 27.21 10.16 6.98
N ALA A 156 27.37 9.22 6.05
CA ALA A 156 28.06 9.43 4.78
C ALA A 156 27.11 9.62 3.59
N CYS A 157 25.80 9.49 3.81
CA CYS A 157 24.79 9.36 2.74
C CYS A 157 25.17 8.27 1.72
N ALA A 158 25.70 7.14 2.20
CA ALA A 158 26.27 6.09 1.37
C ALA A 158 25.26 5.03 0.91
N GLN A 159 24.06 4.97 1.49
CA GLN A 159 23.04 4.02 1.03
C GLN A 159 22.66 4.30 -0.42
N VAL A 160 22.69 3.26 -1.26
CA VAL A 160 22.28 3.30 -2.67
C VAL A 160 21.03 2.46 -2.91
N ASN A 161 21.00 1.25 -2.36
CA ASN A 161 19.93 0.29 -2.56
C ASN A 161 18.78 0.52 -1.57
N SER A 162 17.57 0.13 -1.95
CA SER A 162 16.35 0.40 -1.17
C SER A 162 15.31 -0.71 -1.23
N HIS A 163 15.11 -1.33 -2.39
CA HIS A 163 14.01 -2.28 -2.63
C HIS A 163 14.56 -3.68 -2.91
N GLY A 164 14.01 -4.71 -2.30
CA GLY A 164 14.34 -6.10 -2.58
C GLY A 164 13.10 -6.94 -2.86
N VAL A 165 13.31 -8.18 -3.27
CA VAL A 165 12.20 -9.10 -3.58
C VAL A 165 12.54 -10.54 -3.16
N SER A 166 11.56 -11.20 -2.53
CA SER A 166 11.56 -12.61 -2.14
C SER A 166 10.17 -13.23 -2.40
N GLY A 167 10.02 -14.53 -2.19
CA GLY A 167 8.76 -15.25 -2.24
C GLY A 167 7.89 -15.03 -0.99
N PHE A 168 6.70 -15.66 -0.99
CA PHE A 168 5.79 -15.62 0.15
C PHE A 168 6.03 -16.73 1.18
N ASN A 169 6.83 -17.74 0.84
CA ASN A 169 7.14 -18.83 1.75
C ASN A 169 8.42 -18.47 2.51
N LEU A 170 8.25 -17.94 3.72
CA LEU A 170 9.33 -17.43 4.56
C LEU A 170 10.31 -18.52 4.99
N SER A 171 9.96 -19.80 4.87
CA SER A 171 10.86 -20.91 5.21
C SER A 171 11.80 -21.31 4.06
N LEU A 172 11.73 -20.65 2.90
CA LEU A 172 12.65 -20.91 1.80
C LEU A 172 13.89 -20.05 1.97
N ASP A 173 15.06 -20.69 1.86
CA ASP A 173 16.33 -20.01 1.77
C ASP A 173 16.72 -19.81 0.30
N ASN A 174 17.52 -18.79 0.01
CA ASN A 174 18.05 -18.45 -1.32
C ASN A 174 16.96 -18.11 -2.35
N ASP A 175 15.89 -17.46 -1.90
CA ASP A 175 14.82 -16.94 -2.77
C ASP A 175 14.83 -15.40 -2.87
N PHE A 176 15.65 -14.73 -2.06
CA PHE A 176 15.88 -13.29 -2.14
C PHE A 176 16.77 -12.95 -3.33
N GLN A 177 16.34 -11.99 -4.14
CA GLN A 177 17.04 -11.62 -5.39
C GLN A 177 18.05 -10.47 -5.21
N GLY A 178 18.18 -9.92 -4.01
CA GLY A 178 19.04 -8.78 -3.70
C GLY A 178 18.26 -7.48 -3.51
N PHE A 179 18.98 -6.45 -3.06
CA PHE A 179 18.46 -5.08 -3.01
C PHE A 179 18.91 -4.26 -4.23
N PHE A 180 17.99 -3.48 -4.76
CA PHE A 180 18.12 -2.69 -5.98
C PHE A 180 17.99 -1.20 -5.68
N ALA A 181 18.70 -0.40 -6.47
CA ALA A 181 18.61 1.06 -6.43
C ALA A 181 17.33 1.54 -7.13
N MET A 182 16.89 2.74 -6.78
CA MET A 182 15.79 3.44 -7.46
C MET A 182 16.31 4.75 -8.02
N ASP A 183 16.01 5.02 -9.29
CA ASP A 183 16.26 6.31 -9.93
C ASP A 183 15.07 7.23 -9.64
N ALA A 184 15.25 8.11 -8.65
CA ALA A 184 14.22 9.03 -8.17
C ALA A 184 14.87 10.33 -7.68
N VAL A 185 14.07 11.39 -7.58
CA VAL A 185 14.52 12.66 -6.97
C VAL A 185 14.75 12.51 -5.47
N ALA A 186 13.90 11.71 -4.81
CA ALA A 186 14.08 11.35 -3.41
C ALA A 186 15.31 10.46 -3.21
N ASN A 187 16.07 10.71 -2.15
CA ASN A 187 17.25 9.89 -1.82
C ASN A 187 16.85 8.45 -1.42
N PRO A 188 17.80 7.49 -1.44
CA PRO A 188 17.51 6.07 -1.20
C PRO A 188 16.80 5.76 0.12
N ARG A 189 17.10 6.51 1.20
CA ARG A 189 16.43 6.33 2.51
C ARG A 189 15.02 6.94 2.54
N SER A 190 14.70 7.79 1.58
CA SER A 190 13.40 8.45 1.44
C SER A 190 12.44 7.72 0.49
N VAL A 191 12.90 6.60 -0.10
CA VAL A 191 12.08 5.66 -0.88
C VAL A 191 12.09 4.25 -0.27
N ALA A 192 12.68 4.09 0.92
CA ALA A 192 12.93 2.80 1.55
C ALA A 192 12.14 2.58 2.85
N ALA A 193 10.84 2.87 2.83
CA ALA A 193 9.94 2.65 3.96
C ALA A 193 8.59 2.11 3.49
N HIS A 194 7.50 2.64 4.05
CA HIS A 194 6.14 2.18 3.79
C HIS A 194 5.78 2.15 2.30
N MET A 195 4.94 1.20 1.90
CA MET A 195 4.46 1.05 0.53
C MET A 195 2.94 0.85 0.51
N THR A 196 2.29 1.25 -0.58
CA THR A 196 0.89 0.92 -0.85
C THR A 196 0.63 0.85 -2.35
N THR A 197 -0.46 0.20 -2.74
CA THR A 197 -0.91 0.20 -4.13
C THR A 197 -1.62 1.52 -4.46
N ILE A 198 -1.48 1.97 -5.70
CA ILE A 198 -2.25 3.09 -6.24
C ILE A 198 -3.59 2.53 -6.75
N PRO A 199 -4.74 3.11 -6.37
CA PRO A 199 -6.04 2.69 -6.90
C PRO A 199 -6.06 2.70 -8.42
N LEU A 200 -6.73 1.71 -9.04
CA LEU A 200 -6.71 1.50 -10.49
C LEU A 200 -7.07 2.77 -11.29
N GLU A 201 -8.01 3.53 -10.77
CA GLU A 201 -8.50 4.80 -11.32
C GLU A 201 -7.41 5.90 -11.34
N TRP A 202 -6.43 5.85 -10.45
CA TRP A 202 -5.33 6.80 -10.33
C TRP A 202 -4.05 6.37 -11.06
N GLN A 203 -3.87 5.08 -11.35
CA GLN A 203 -2.64 4.56 -11.98
C GLN A 203 -2.31 5.22 -13.33
N PRO A 204 -3.26 5.47 -14.25
CA PRO A 204 -2.96 6.15 -15.51
C PRO A 204 -2.50 7.60 -15.33
N LEU A 205 -2.98 8.27 -14.28
CA LEU A 205 -2.65 9.67 -13.99
C LEU A 205 -1.27 9.79 -13.34
N LEU A 206 -0.95 8.91 -12.39
CA LEU A 206 0.31 8.93 -11.65
C LEU A 206 1.44 8.18 -12.36
N GLY A 207 1.10 7.29 -13.31
CA GLY A 207 2.05 6.60 -14.18
C GLY A 207 2.69 5.36 -13.55
N GLY A 208 2.00 4.70 -12.62
CA GLY A 208 2.47 3.45 -12.02
C GLY A 208 1.47 2.82 -11.04
N PRO A 209 1.71 1.57 -10.62
CA PRO A 209 0.77 0.80 -9.81
C PRO A 209 0.96 0.94 -8.29
N ALA A 210 2.09 1.49 -7.82
CA ALA A 210 2.39 1.56 -6.38
C ALA A 210 3.14 2.83 -5.99
N LEU A 211 3.05 3.16 -4.70
CA LEU A 211 3.85 4.18 -4.04
C LEU A 211 4.81 3.51 -3.06
N SER A 212 6.06 3.96 -3.06
CA SER A 212 7.04 3.68 -2.01
C SER A 212 7.46 4.99 -1.36
N GLY A 213 7.55 4.98 -0.03
CA GLY A 213 7.80 6.17 0.76
C GLY A 213 9.05 6.09 1.62
N GLY A 214 9.21 7.11 2.45
CA GLY A 214 10.34 7.29 3.33
C GLY A 214 9.90 7.80 4.69
N GLN A 215 10.76 7.66 5.68
CA GLN A 215 10.55 8.21 7.00
C GLN A 215 11.74 9.05 7.44
N ALA A 216 11.53 9.95 8.40
CA ALA A 216 12.60 10.73 8.99
C ALA A 216 13.50 9.81 9.83
N LEU A 217 14.71 9.55 9.33
CA LEU A 217 15.73 8.75 10.01
C LEU A 217 16.90 9.63 10.45
N SER A 218 17.76 9.09 11.33
CA SER A 218 18.95 9.80 11.79
C SER A 218 19.85 10.18 10.62
N ILE A 219 20.42 11.39 10.67
CA ILE A 219 21.11 12.06 9.56
C ILE A 219 20.13 12.44 8.44
N LEU A 220 19.41 13.54 8.66
CA LEU A 220 18.35 13.98 7.75
C LEU A 220 18.85 14.56 6.43
N SER A 221 20.09 15.05 6.37
CA SER A 221 20.71 15.43 5.09
C SER A 221 20.68 14.28 4.08
N CYS A 222 20.55 13.04 4.54
CA CYS A 222 20.39 11.83 3.73
C CYS A 222 19.01 11.16 3.93
N SER A 223 17.99 11.86 4.39
CA SER A 223 16.63 11.34 4.64
C SER A 223 15.59 12.41 4.27
N THR A 224 14.37 12.35 4.81
CA THR A 224 13.24 13.24 4.48
C THR A 224 12.73 14.00 5.70
N GLY A 225 12.55 15.32 5.57
CA GLY A 225 11.98 16.23 6.56
C GLY A 225 10.45 16.29 6.54
N GLY A 226 9.81 15.13 6.42
CA GLY A 226 8.37 14.96 6.21
C GLY A 226 8.07 13.59 5.59
N PRO A 227 6.79 13.24 5.35
CA PRO A 227 6.45 12.02 4.64
C PRO A 227 6.97 12.08 3.20
N ALA A 228 7.26 10.92 2.61
CA ALA A 228 7.72 10.84 1.22
C ALA A 228 6.93 9.78 0.45
N ALA A 229 6.79 9.97 -0.86
CA ALA A 229 6.15 9.03 -1.76
C ALA A 229 6.71 9.17 -3.18
N THR A 230 7.07 8.04 -3.77
CA THR A 230 7.60 7.88 -5.11
C THR A 230 6.80 6.78 -5.81
N VAL A 231 6.26 7.11 -6.98
CA VAL A 231 5.57 6.15 -7.84
C VAL A 231 6.60 5.19 -8.43
N PHE A 232 6.35 3.90 -8.37
CA PHE A 232 7.21 2.86 -8.96
C PHE A 232 6.37 1.66 -9.40
N ASP A 233 6.97 0.80 -10.23
CA ASP A 233 6.40 -0.50 -10.59
C ASP A 233 7.09 -1.61 -9.80
N PRO A 234 6.39 -2.33 -8.90
CA PRO A 234 6.99 -3.43 -8.18
C PRO A 234 7.39 -4.61 -9.08
N ASP A 235 6.87 -4.71 -10.32
CA ASP A 235 7.34 -5.66 -11.33
C ASP A 235 8.77 -5.39 -11.81
N ASP A 236 9.31 -4.19 -11.63
CA ASP A 236 10.70 -3.86 -11.97
C ASP A 236 11.72 -4.34 -10.92
N VAL A 237 11.30 -4.63 -9.68
CA VAL A 237 12.19 -5.10 -8.60
C VAL A 237 12.65 -6.53 -8.89
N GLY A 238 13.97 -6.75 -8.91
CA GLY A 238 14.55 -8.04 -9.32
C GLY A 238 14.66 -8.24 -10.83
N VAL A 239 14.14 -7.30 -11.63
CA VAL A 239 14.15 -7.36 -13.10
C VAL A 239 15.05 -6.29 -13.71
N ARG A 240 15.09 -5.10 -13.11
CA ARG A 240 15.96 -3.99 -13.52
C ARG A 240 17.09 -3.79 -12.52
N ASP A 241 18.26 -3.41 -13.01
CA ASP A 241 19.40 -3.00 -12.17
C ASP A 241 19.08 -1.72 -11.37
N THR A 242 18.23 -0.85 -11.93
CA THR A 242 17.75 0.36 -11.28
C THR A 242 16.27 0.56 -11.59
N ILE A 243 15.46 0.68 -10.53
CA ILE A 243 14.01 0.81 -10.60
C ILE A 243 13.67 2.27 -10.97
N PRO A 244 12.92 2.54 -12.05
CA PRO A 244 12.44 3.87 -12.34
C PRO A 244 11.46 4.35 -11.26
N GLY A 245 11.69 5.54 -10.71
CA GLY A 245 10.81 6.16 -9.72
C GLY A 245 10.39 7.56 -10.15
N THR A 246 9.12 7.92 -9.92
CA THR A 246 8.68 9.32 -10.00
C THR A 246 8.31 9.85 -8.62
N THR A 247 9.17 10.67 -8.03
CA THR A 247 8.92 11.28 -6.72
C THR A 247 7.79 12.30 -6.81
N VAL A 248 6.75 12.11 -6.00
CA VAL A 248 5.56 12.96 -5.95
C VAL A 248 5.38 13.67 -4.59
N VAL A 249 6.01 13.15 -3.53
CA VAL A 249 6.13 13.79 -2.22
C VAL A 249 7.55 13.58 -1.71
N PHE A 250 8.29 14.64 -1.39
CA PHE A 250 9.60 14.53 -0.74
C PHE A 250 10.03 15.89 -0.20
N TYR A 251 10.48 15.92 1.06
CA TYR A 251 10.93 17.13 1.74
C TYR A 251 12.43 17.03 2.01
N PRO A 252 13.30 17.52 1.11
CA PRO A 252 14.73 17.55 1.36
C PRO A 252 15.06 18.43 2.57
N ASN A 253 16.27 18.31 3.11
CA ASN A 253 16.70 19.02 4.33
C ASN A 253 16.46 20.55 4.29
N ASP A 254 16.57 21.16 3.12
CA ASP A 254 16.41 22.61 2.94
C ASP A 254 14.95 23.02 2.64
N HIS A 255 14.07 22.05 2.44
CA HIS A 255 12.63 22.22 2.21
C HIS A 255 11.81 21.23 3.05
N LYS A 256 12.08 21.22 4.36
CA LYS A 256 11.29 20.44 5.33
C LYS A 256 9.81 20.85 5.28
N LEU A 257 8.92 19.93 5.62
CA LEU A 257 7.48 20.19 5.68
C LEU A 257 7.16 21.37 6.62
N GLU A 258 7.92 21.48 7.71
CA GLU A 258 7.94 22.59 8.64
C GLU A 258 9.35 22.76 9.20
N ASP A 259 9.81 24.00 9.32
CA ASP A 259 11.16 24.31 9.80
C ASP A 259 11.16 24.52 11.32
N CYS A 260 11.19 23.41 12.05
CA CYS A 260 11.10 23.38 13.51
C CYS A 260 12.45 23.57 14.20
N GLN A 261 12.60 24.63 15.01
CA GLN A 261 13.80 24.93 15.79
C GLN A 261 13.68 24.43 17.24
N ILE A 262 14.81 24.33 17.94
CA ILE A 262 14.82 23.96 19.36
C ILE A 262 14.03 25.00 20.17
N GLY A 263 13.07 24.52 20.97
CA GLY A 263 12.12 25.32 21.74
C GLY A 263 10.80 25.58 21.04
N ASP A 264 10.68 25.28 19.74
CA ASP A 264 9.42 25.47 19.00
C ASP A 264 8.45 24.31 19.23
N THR A 265 7.16 24.61 19.20
CA THR A 265 6.09 23.63 18.98
C THR A 265 5.68 23.68 17.52
N CYS A 266 5.69 22.53 16.84
CA CYS A 266 5.50 22.45 15.39
C CYS A 266 4.45 21.40 15.07
N ASP A 267 3.46 21.74 14.25
CA ASP A 267 2.24 20.93 14.07
C ASP A 267 2.37 19.86 12.98
N LEU A 268 3.13 20.15 11.92
CA LEU A 268 3.24 19.34 10.72
C LEU A 268 4.47 18.44 10.77
N PHE A 269 5.60 18.98 11.24
CA PHE A 269 6.84 18.24 11.34
C PHE A 269 7.77 18.81 12.40
N ASN A 270 8.33 17.90 13.20
CA ASN A 270 9.54 18.12 13.97
C ASN A 270 10.36 16.84 13.97
N TRP A 271 11.55 16.89 14.54
CA TRP A 271 12.53 15.82 14.47
C TRP A 271 12.20 14.57 15.29
N SER A 272 11.08 14.57 16.01
CA SER A 272 10.52 13.38 16.65
C SER A 272 9.42 12.71 15.82
N SER A 273 9.06 13.28 14.65
CA SER A 273 8.00 12.75 13.78
C SER A 273 8.45 11.47 13.09
N VAL A 274 7.58 10.46 13.12
CA VAL A 274 7.79 9.15 12.50
C VAL A 274 6.69 8.91 11.47
N PHE A 275 7.05 8.34 10.32
CA PHE A 275 6.13 7.96 9.24
C PHE A 275 6.29 6.48 8.91
N CYS A 276 5.38 5.62 9.39
CA CYS A 276 5.54 4.17 9.32
C CYS A 276 4.42 3.46 8.52
N GLY A 277 3.54 4.21 7.87
CA GLY A 277 2.52 3.66 6.98
C GLY A 277 1.99 4.65 5.97
N ILE A 278 1.45 4.13 4.87
CA ILE A 278 0.75 4.88 3.84
C ILE A 278 -0.49 4.10 3.37
N ALA A 279 -1.58 4.80 3.08
CA ALA A 279 -2.76 4.24 2.43
C ALA A 279 -3.23 5.16 1.31
N PHE A 280 -3.68 4.56 0.21
CA PHE A 280 -4.39 5.26 -0.85
C PHE A 280 -5.73 4.55 -1.10
N PRO A 281 -6.80 4.91 -0.37
CA PRO A 281 -8.08 4.21 -0.44
C PRO A 281 -8.76 4.36 -1.82
N PRO A 282 -9.18 3.25 -2.47
CA PRO A 282 -9.92 3.31 -3.72
C PRO A 282 -11.25 4.08 -3.61
N GLY A 283 -11.59 4.84 -4.66
CA GLY A 283 -12.74 5.72 -4.73
C GLY A 283 -12.56 7.04 -3.97
N SER A 284 -11.32 7.39 -3.60
CA SER A 284 -10.98 8.64 -2.93
C SER A 284 -9.75 9.27 -3.57
N ARG A 285 -9.64 10.58 -3.44
CA ARG A 285 -8.42 11.32 -3.80
C ARG A 285 -7.49 11.56 -2.60
N SER A 286 -7.53 10.70 -1.59
CA SER A 286 -6.77 10.87 -0.34
C SER A 286 -5.58 9.93 -0.27
N VAL A 287 -4.39 10.49 -0.11
CA VAL A 287 -3.18 9.75 0.27
C VAL A 287 -2.90 10.04 1.73
N LEU A 288 -2.90 8.99 2.55
CA LEU A 288 -2.88 9.09 4.02
C LEU A 288 -1.57 8.52 4.53
N PHE A 289 -0.79 9.32 5.24
CA PHE A 289 0.41 8.86 5.95
C PHE A 289 0.11 8.69 7.43
N PHE A 290 0.70 7.66 8.05
CA PHE A 290 0.47 7.29 9.44
C PHE A 290 1.79 7.22 10.20
N GLY A 291 1.74 7.65 11.46
CA GLY A 291 2.87 7.47 12.36
C GLY A 291 2.68 8.18 13.69
N SER A 292 3.74 8.81 14.18
CA SER A 292 3.74 9.46 15.50
C SER A 292 4.40 10.82 15.44
N HIS A 293 4.03 11.69 16.36
CA HIS A 293 4.51 13.06 16.39
C HIS A 293 4.52 13.58 17.82
N GLY A 294 5.61 14.22 18.22
CA GLY A 294 5.67 14.95 19.49
C GLY A 294 5.02 16.31 19.36
N ILE A 295 4.10 16.64 20.25
CA ILE A 295 3.34 17.91 20.25
C ILE A 295 3.87 18.91 21.29
N GLY A 296 4.92 18.55 22.03
CA GLY A 296 5.61 19.46 22.94
C GLY A 296 6.67 20.31 22.24
N GLU A 297 7.40 21.08 23.04
CA GLU A 297 8.56 21.84 22.56
C GLU A 297 9.64 20.88 22.03
N PHE A 298 10.12 21.13 20.82
CA PHE A 298 11.19 20.35 20.23
C PHE A 298 12.50 20.59 20.99
N CYS A 299 13.18 19.51 21.34
CA CYS A 299 14.44 19.52 22.04
C CYS A 299 15.39 18.47 21.43
N TYR A 300 16.68 18.77 21.41
CA TYR A 300 17.72 17.81 21.00
C TYR A 300 18.64 17.51 22.18
N ASP A 301 18.50 16.31 22.73
CA ASP A 301 19.20 15.84 23.92
C ASP A 301 20.69 15.62 23.58
N HIS A 302 21.56 16.29 24.33
CA HIS A 302 23.01 16.19 24.21
C HIS A 302 23.64 16.39 25.59
N PRO A 303 23.63 15.36 26.45
CA PRO A 303 24.15 15.47 27.80
C PRO A 303 25.69 15.52 27.78
N PRO A 304 26.30 16.25 28.74
CA PRO A 304 25.64 16.95 29.84
C PRO A 304 25.08 18.34 29.50
N GLU A 305 25.30 18.87 28.30
CA GLU A 305 24.99 20.26 27.94
C GLU A 305 23.50 20.56 27.86
N ILE A 306 22.72 19.65 27.28
CA ILE A 306 21.27 19.76 27.11
C ILE A 306 20.65 18.43 27.54
N VAL A 307 19.76 18.48 28.52
CA VAL A 307 18.94 17.35 28.95
C VAL A 307 17.48 17.69 28.65
N CYS A 308 16.88 16.99 27.70
CA CYS A 308 15.49 17.19 27.34
C CYS A 308 14.57 16.57 28.40
N TYR A 309 13.44 17.23 28.67
CA TYR A 309 12.39 16.60 29.47
C TYR A 309 11.62 15.62 28.60
N ASP A 310 11.85 14.33 28.80
CA ASP A 310 11.08 13.27 28.18
C ASP A 310 10.95 12.07 29.15
N PRO A 311 9.80 11.89 29.80
CA PRO A 311 9.58 10.79 30.74
C PRO A 311 9.35 9.45 30.06
N VAL A 312 9.23 9.40 28.72
CA VAL A 312 8.91 8.21 27.94
C VAL A 312 10.14 7.70 27.17
N LEU A 313 10.94 8.59 26.61
CA LEU A 313 12.14 8.27 25.83
C LEU A 313 13.39 8.89 26.48
N GLY A 314 14.27 8.06 27.04
CA GLY A 314 15.47 8.51 27.76
C GLY A 314 16.78 8.45 26.97
N GLY A 315 16.74 8.32 25.65
CA GLY A 315 17.94 8.21 24.80
C GLY A 315 18.33 9.54 24.15
N LYS A 316 19.63 9.78 23.95
CA LYS A 316 20.14 10.95 23.23
C LYS A 316 19.46 11.11 21.86
N GLY A 317 19.08 12.33 21.49
CA GLY A 317 18.53 12.64 20.17
C GLY A 317 17.35 13.61 20.22
N SER A 318 16.42 13.48 19.28
CA SER A 318 15.27 14.36 19.16
C SER A 318 14.16 13.98 20.13
N HIS A 319 13.60 14.97 20.84
CA HIS A 319 12.46 14.82 21.75
C HIS A 319 11.44 15.93 21.50
N ALA A 320 10.17 15.63 21.72
CA ALA A 320 9.09 16.63 21.75
C ALA A 320 7.88 16.09 22.54
N TYR A 321 8.13 15.51 23.72
CA TYR A 321 7.08 14.95 24.58
C TYR A 321 6.01 16.02 24.90
N PRO A 322 4.70 15.70 24.85
CA PRO A 322 4.11 14.35 24.67
C PRO A 322 3.98 13.89 23.21
N TYR A 323 3.90 12.58 23.02
CA TYR A 323 3.74 11.94 21.70
C TYR A 323 2.30 11.51 21.44
N VAL A 324 1.83 11.70 20.20
CA VAL A 324 0.52 11.28 19.71
C VAL A 324 0.66 10.45 18.44
N HIS A 325 -0.26 9.51 18.21
CA HIS A 325 -0.45 8.91 16.90
C HIS A 325 -1.08 9.93 15.94
N ARG A 326 -0.53 10.04 14.73
CA ARG A 326 -0.87 11.12 13.79
C ARG A 326 -1.11 10.62 12.37
N ILE A 327 -2.05 11.28 11.71
CA ILE A 327 -2.38 11.12 10.29
C ILE A 327 -2.01 12.43 9.58
N TRP A 328 -1.31 12.33 8.44
CA TRP A 328 -1.13 13.43 7.50
C TRP A 328 -1.84 13.08 6.19
N ALA A 329 -2.87 13.83 5.82
CA ALA A 329 -3.71 13.55 4.68
C ALA A 329 -3.42 14.52 3.52
N TYR A 330 -3.05 13.98 2.36
CA TYR A 330 -2.70 14.70 1.14
C TYR A 330 -3.73 14.48 0.04
N ASP A 331 -3.98 15.51 -0.77
CA ASP A 331 -4.85 15.41 -1.94
C ASP A 331 -4.04 14.84 -3.12
N ALA A 332 -4.51 13.74 -3.71
CA ALA A 332 -3.86 13.10 -4.86
C ALA A 332 -3.73 14.03 -6.07
N ASN A 333 -4.57 15.07 -6.18
CA ASN A 333 -4.42 16.11 -7.20
C ASN A 333 -3.14 16.94 -7.02
N ASP A 334 -2.65 17.10 -5.80
CA ASP A 334 -1.37 17.79 -5.55
C ASP A 334 -0.20 16.90 -5.98
N LEU A 335 -0.26 15.59 -5.72
CA LEU A 335 0.72 14.63 -6.23
C LEU A 335 0.72 14.61 -7.76
N LEU A 336 -0.46 14.69 -8.40
CA LEU A 336 -0.58 14.77 -9.85
C LEU A 336 0.03 16.07 -10.42
N GLN A 337 -0.08 17.19 -9.72
CA GLN A 337 0.60 18.44 -10.11
C GLN A 337 2.12 18.28 -10.07
N VAL A 338 2.66 17.58 -9.07
CA VAL A 338 4.10 17.26 -9.02
C VAL A 338 4.50 16.34 -10.16
N LYS A 339 3.72 15.27 -10.40
CA LYS A 339 3.93 14.35 -11.53
C LYS A 339 3.99 15.07 -12.87
N ASN A 340 3.15 16.08 -13.05
CA ASN A 340 3.06 16.88 -14.27
C ASN A 340 4.06 18.05 -14.33
N GLY A 341 4.93 18.21 -13.32
CA GLY A 341 5.95 19.26 -13.26
C GLY A 341 5.39 20.66 -12.95
N ALA A 342 4.14 20.76 -12.50
CA ALA A 342 3.52 22.02 -12.11
C ALA A 342 3.88 22.47 -10.68
N LYS A 343 4.32 21.53 -9.84
CA LYS A 343 4.83 21.75 -8.48
C LYS A 343 6.10 20.92 -8.25
N GLN A 344 6.96 21.38 -7.36
CA GLN A 344 8.04 20.58 -6.78
C GLN A 344 7.49 19.65 -5.70
N CYS A 345 8.19 18.54 -5.45
CA CYS A 345 7.76 17.50 -4.50
C CYS A 345 7.68 17.94 -3.03
N TRP A 346 8.27 19.10 -2.68
CA TRP A 346 8.22 19.72 -1.35
C TRP A 346 7.21 20.87 -1.23
N GLU A 347 6.56 21.28 -2.32
CA GLU A 347 5.59 22.40 -2.31
C GLU A 347 4.19 21.98 -1.85
N ILE A 348 3.89 20.69 -1.90
CA ILE A 348 2.61 20.14 -1.50
C ILE A 348 2.53 20.03 0.02
N ARG A 349 1.33 20.15 0.58
CA ARG A 349 1.09 20.12 2.03
C ARG A 349 -0.13 19.26 2.33
N PRO A 350 -0.23 18.69 3.55
CA PRO A 350 -1.42 17.95 3.92
C PRO A 350 -2.63 18.90 3.97
N TYR A 351 -3.78 18.46 3.46
CA TYR A 351 -5.05 19.18 3.64
C TYR A 351 -5.65 18.93 5.03
N GLY A 352 -5.19 17.89 5.73
CA GLY A 352 -5.64 17.54 7.07
C GLY A 352 -4.54 16.86 7.88
N VAL A 353 -4.46 17.21 9.15
CA VAL A 353 -3.58 16.55 10.13
C VAL A 353 -4.41 16.24 11.37
N TRP A 354 -4.43 14.97 11.79
CA TRP A 354 -5.35 14.50 12.83
C TRP A 354 -4.68 13.56 13.82
N THR A 355 -5.18 13.53 15.05
CA THR A 355 -4.76 12.57 16.09
C THR A 355 -5.65 11.32 16.11
N MET A 356 -5.08 10.22 16.61
CA MET A 356 -5.75 8.92 16.79
C MET A 356 -5.69 8.49 18.26
N ASP A 357 -6.54 9.08 19.08
CA ASP A 357 -6.47 8.98 20.55
C ASP A 357 -6.99 7.63 21.10
N GLU A 358 -7.65 6.81 20.26
CA GLU A 358 -8.29 5.56 20.69
C GLU A 358 -7.29 4.45 21.04
N MET A 359 -6.04 4.53 20.56
CA MET A 359 -4.99 3.53 20.84
C MET A 359 -4.13 3.93 22.04
N CYS A 360 -3.97 5.24 22.27
CA CYS A 360 -3.13 5.80 23.31
C CYS A 360 -3.48 7.28 23.50
N SER A 361 -3.49 7.74 24.75
CA SER A 361 -3.79 9.14 25.11
C SER A 361 -2.97 9.67 26.29
N ASP A 362 -1.98 8.93 26.77
CA ASP A 362 -1.15 9.29 27.93
C ASP A 362 0.14 10.05 27.57
N GLY A 363 0.34 10.36 26.28
CA GLY A 363 1.52 11.04 25.76
C GLY A 363 2.72 10.13 25.48
N SER A 364 2.58 8.81 25.60
CA SER A 364 3.61 7.82 25.24
C SER A 364 3.40 7.21 23.83
N CYS A 365 2.53 7.81 23.03
CA CYS A 365 1.96 7.19 21.84
C CYS A 365 2.96 7.12 20.69
N THR A 366 3.45 5.92 20.43
CA THR A 366 4.41 5.64 19.36
C THR A 366 3.89 4.52 18.46
N MET A 367 4.17 4.62 17.17
CA MET A 367 3.74 3.71 16.11
C MET A 367 4.97 3.11 15.44
N THR A 368 4.93 1.82 15.15
CA THR A 368 6.06 1.08 14.57
C THR A 368 5.77 0.60 13.15
N GLY A 369 4.49 0.50 12.76
CA GLY A 369 4.09 0.11 11.43
C GLY A 369 2.60 0.32 11.17
N ALA A 370 2.24 0.46 9.90
CA ALA A 370 0.86 0.50 9.46
C ALA A 370 0.69 -0.16 8.08
N GLY A 371 -0.24 -1.13 7.99
CA GLY A 371 -0.60 -1.84 6.78
C GLY A 371 -2.07 -1.61 6.41
N TYR A 372 -2.35 -1.32 5.13
CA TYR A 372 -3.69 -1.01 4.64
C TYR A 372 -4.23 -2.12 3.73
N ASP A 373 -5.48 -2.53 3.98
CA ASP A 373 -6.26 -3.41 3.11
C ASP A 373 -7.20 -2.58 2.22
N PRO A 374 -6.90 -2.44 0.91
CA PRO A 374 -7.73 -1.67 -0.01
C PRO A 374 -9.08 -2.32 -0.34
N GLU A 375 -9.23 -3.65 -0.15
CA GLU A 375 -10.48 -4.34 -0.43
C GLU A 375 -11.52 -4.00 0.64
N THR A 376 -11.14 -4.05 1.90
CA THR A 376 -12.05 -3.83 3.04
C THR A 376 -11.99 -2.42 3.63
N GLY A 377 -10.94 -1.65 3.32
CA GLY A 377 -10.67 -0.37 3.95
C GLY A 377 -10.19 -0.49 5.40
N ARG A 378 -9.63 -1.64 5.79
CA ARG A 378 -9.04 -1.85 7.11
C ARG A 378 -7.62 -1.29 7.14
N LEU A 379 -7.30 -0.59 8.22
CA LEU A 379 -5.94 -0.17 8.55
C LEU A 379 -5.50 -0.92 9.81
N TYR A 380 -4.37 -1.61 9.73
CA TYR A 380 -3.75 -2.36 10.82
C TYR A 380 -2.53 -1.58 11.30
N ILE A 381 -2.48 -1.26 12.57
CA ILE A 381 -1.46 -0.41 13.18
C ILE A 381 -0.76 -1.18 14.29
N THR A 382 0.56 -1.17 14.31
CA THR A 382 1.36 -1.62 15.44
C THR A 382 1.88 -0.42 16.22
N ASP A 383 1.73 -0.47 17.53
CA ASP A 383 2.26 0.52 18.48
C ASP A 383 3.66 0.11 18.97
N ARG A 384 4.29 0.85 19.89
CA ARG A 384 5.52 0.39 20.54
C ARG A 384 5.25 0.01 21.99
N GLN A 385 4.85 -1.23 22.22
CA GLN A 385 4.83 -1.82 23.55
C GLN A 385 6.11 -2.59 23.82
N ALA A 386 6.49 -2.81 25.07
CA ALA A 386 7.72 -3.55 25.40
C ALA A 386 7.69 -4.99 24.85
N GLU A 387 7.14 -5.94 25.59
CA GLU A 387 7.06 -7.36 25.18
C GLU A 387 5.61 -7.82 25.05
N GLU A 388 4.66 -6.88 25.02
CA GLU A 388 3.20 -7.10 24.93
C GLU A 388 2.66 -6.54 23.60
N PRO A 389 2.84 -7.26 22.48
CA PRO A 389 2.61 -6.72 21.15
C PRO A 389 1.13 -6.61 20.79
N HIS A 390 0.72 -5.43 20.30
CA HIS A 390 -0.64 -5.13 19.86
C HIS A 390 -0.72 -4.87 18.35
N VAL A 391 -1.87 -5.21 17.78
CA VAL A 391 -2.31 -4.67 16.49
C VAL A 391 -3.67 -4.01 16.70
N HIS A 392 -3.75 -2.72 16.39
CA HIS A 392 -4.96 -1.92 16.41
C HIS A 392 -5.58 -1.88 15.01
N VAL A 393 -6.90 -1.87 14.93
CA VAL A 393 -7.62 -1.93 13.66
C VAL A 393 -8.59 -0.76 13.55
N TYR A 394 -8.50 -0.05 12.44
CA TYR A 394 -9.44 1.00 12.03
C TYR A 394 -10.16 0.61 10.75
N GLN A 395 -11.42 1.01 10.64
CA GLN A 395 -12.11 1.14 9.36
C GLN A 395 -11.89 2.55 8.84
N ILE A 396 -11.42 2.66 7.61
CA ILE A 396 -11.44 3.90 6.82
C ILE A 396 -12.64 3.82 5.88
N ALA A 397 -13.58 4.75 6.02
CA ALA A 397 -14.69 4.91 5.09
C ALA A 397 -14.33 5.95 4.01
N VAL A 398 -14.94 5.82 2.83
CA VAL A 398 -14.81 6.81 1.76
C VAL A 398 -16.13 7.60 1.70
N PRO A 399 -16.13 8.92 1.93
CA PRO A 399 -17.35 9.74 1.95
C PRO A 399 -18.16 9.65 0.67
N GLY A 400 -19.48 9.67 0.76
CA GLY A 400 -20.37 9.59 -0.42
C GLY A 400 -20.36 8.22 -1.13
N ASN A 401 -19.30 7.44 -0.92
CA ASN A 401 -19.29 6.01 -1.15
C ASN A 401 -19.98 5.38 0.05
N SER A 402 -21.31 5.32 -0.02
CA SER A 402 -22.05 4.51 0.95
C SER A 402 -21.66 3.05 0.73
N ARG A 403 -20.56 2.60 1.34
CA ARG A 403 -20.42 1.21 1.77
C ARG A 403 -21.44 1.04 2.89
N ILE A 404 -22.73 1.13 2.54
CA ILE A 404 -23.79 0.53 3.34
C ILE A 404 -23.26 -0.87 3.55
N ALA A 405 -23.00 -1.23 4.81
CA ALA A 405 -23.09 -2.60 5.25
C ALA A 405 -24.46 -3.05 4.78
N ARG A 406 -24.56 -3.54 3.54
CA ARG A 406 -25.79 -4.02 2.96
C ARG A 406 -26.12 -5.18 3.85
N ALA A 407 -27.04 -4.94 4.78
CA ALA A 407 -27.92 -5.97 5.29
C ALA A 407 -28.21 -6.88 4.10
N VAL A 408 -27.90 -8.16 4.31
CA VAL A 408 -28.10 -9.26 3.38
C VAL A 408 -29.45 -9.07 2.68
N VAL A 409 -29.42 -8.45 1.50
CA VAL A 409 -30.48 -8.55 0.52
C VAL A 409 -29.85 -9.41 -0.56
N SER A 410 -30.24 -10.68 -0.52
CA SER A 410 -29.95 -11.71 -1.49
C SER A 410 -30.03 -11.14 -2.92
N GLY A 411 -28.86 -10.91 -3.51
CA GLY A 411 -28.72 -10.23 -4.79
C GLY A 411 -27.28 -10.24 -5.30
N ALA A 412 -26.61 -11.38 -5.12
CA ALA A 412 -25.54 -11.92 -5.97
C ALA A 412 -24.33 -10.99 -6.28
N ASN A 413 -23.24 -11.17 -5.52
CA ASN A 413 -21.89 -10.72 -5.89
C ASN A 413 -21.43 -11.55 -7.10
N ALA A 414 -21.68 -11.05 -8.30
CA ALA A 414 -21.25 -11.71 -9.52
C ALA A 414 -19.71 -11.64 -9.62
N VAL A 415 -19.02 -12.78 -9.63
CA VAL A 415 -17.55 -12.85 -9.76
C VAL A 415 -17.19 -13.58 -11.05
N MET A 416 -16.47 -12.91 -11.95
CA MET A 416 -16.01 -13.51 -13.20
C MET A 416 -14.65 -14.21 -13.04
N SER A 417 -14.60 -15.48 -13.43
CA SER A 417 -13.39 -16.29 -13.52
C SER A 417 -13.11 -16.68 -14.97
N VAL A 418 -11.85 -16.66 -15.37
CA VAL A 418 -11.41 -17.13 -16.69
C VAL A 418 -10.19 -18.01 -16.47
N LEU A 419 -10.37 -19.32 -16.58
CA LEU A 419 -9.37 -20.32 -16.21
C LEU A 419 -9.30 -21.47 -17.25
N PRO A 420 -8.09 -21.95 -17.62
CA PRO A 420 -6.78 -21.42 -17.20
C PRO A 420 -6.53 -20.01 -17.74
N ASN A 421 -5.64 -19.26 -17.09
CA ASN A 421 -5.11 -17.98 -17.58
C ASN A 421 -3.70 -17.77 -16.98
N PRO A 422 -2.60 -17.77 -17.76
CA PRO A 422 -2.55 -17.92 -19.22
C PRO A 422 -3.14 -19.24 -19.75
N PHE A 423 -3.52 -19.31 -21.03
CA PHE A 423 -4.20 -20.48 -21.63
C PHE A 423 -3.66 -20.85 -23.02
N ASN A 424 -3.85 -22.11 -23.42
CA ASN A 424 -3.47 -22.64 -24.74
C ASN A 424 -4.40 -23.79 -25.21
N PRO A 425 -5.11 -23.67 -26.35
CA PRO A 425 -5.72 -22.45 -26.87
C PRO A 425 -7.10 -22.20 -26.24
N ARG A 426 -7.49 -22.96 -25.19
CA ARG A 426 -8.84 -22.92 -24.61
C ARG A 426 -8.84 -22.42 -23.16
N THR A 427 -9.83 -21.58 -22.83
CA THR A 427 -10.10 -21.13 -21.46
C THR A 427 -11.59 -21.17 -21.16
N ARG A 428 -11.97 -21.38 -19.90
CA ARG A 428 -13.35 -21.38 -19.44
C ARG A 428 -13.67 -20.04 -18.80
N ILE A 429 -14.66 -19.35 -19.34
CA ILE A 429 -15.21 -18.09 -18.81
C ILE A 429 -16.44 -18.45 -17.98
N SER A 430 -16.38 -18.26 -16.66
CA SER A 430 -17.52 -18.47 -15.76
C SER A 430 -17.81 -17.24 -14.91
N VAL A 431 -19.06 -17.11 -14.47
CA VAL A 431 -19.48 -16.06 -13.55
C VAL A 431 -20.29 -16.72 -12.44
N SER A 432 -19.77 -16.67 -11.22
CA SER A 432 -20.50 -17.13 -10.03
C SER A 432 -21.39 -16.01 -9.50
N GLY A 433 -22.37 -16.33 -8.65
CA GLY A 433 -23.21 -15.30 -8.01
C GLY A 433 -24.10 -14.55 -9.01
N ILE A 434 -24.76 -15.27 -9.92
CA ILE A 434 -25.78 -14.71 -10.84
C ILE A 434 -27.04 -15.57 -10.81
N GLY A 435 -28.21 -14.93 -10.93
CA GLY A 435 -29.49 -15.66 -11.06
C GLY A 435 -29.57 -16.42 -12.38
N ALA A 436 -30.10 -17.64 -12.37
CA ALA A 436 -30.11 -18.56 -13.50
C ALA A 436 -30.74 -17.96 -14.78
N ASP A 437 -31.78 -17.15 -14.62
CA ASP A 437 -32.57 -16.57 -15.73
C ASP A 437 -32.06 -15.20 -16.20
N ASN A 438 -30.98 -14.68 -15.59
CA ASN A 438 -30.44 -13.39 -15.99
C ASN A 438 -29.86 -13.48 -17.40
N THR A 439 -30.27 -12.55 -18.27
CA THR A 439 -29.66 -12.41 -19.59
C THR A 439 -28.34 -11.66 -19.47
N CYS A 440 -27.29 -12.24 -20.03
CA CYS A 440 -25.92 -11.75 -19.97
C CYS A 440 -25.36 -11.61 -21.38
N GLU A 441 -24.56 -10.59 -21.60
CA GLU A 441 -23.82 -10.40 -22.84
C GLU A 441 -22.33 -10.60 -22.58
N MET A 442 -21.74 -11.65 -23.16
CA MET A 442 -20.30 -11.91 -23.14
C MET A 442 -19.68 -11.40 -24.44
N SER A 443 -18.61 -10.63 -24.34
CA SER A 443 -17.83 -10.14 -25.48
C SER A 443 -16.34 -10.36 -25.24
N ILE A 444 -15.59 -10.64 -26.30
CA ILE A 444 -14.14 -10.83 -26.27
C ILE A 444 -13.52 -9.83 -27.23
N TYR A 445 -12.50 -9.12 -26.75
CA TYR A 445 -11.80 -8.10 -27.50
C TYR A 445 -10.32 -8.44 -27.63
N GLY A 446 -9.70 -8.06 -28.75
CA GLY A 446 -8.25 -8.01 -28.88
C GLY A 446 -7.67 -6.82 -28.10
N PHE A 447 -6.35 -6.82 -27.89
CA PHE A 447 -5.66 -5.73 -27.17
C PHE A 447 -5.88 -4.33 -27.80
N ASN A 448 -6.15 -4.26 -29.10
CA ASN A 448 -6.43 -3.01 -29.81
C ASN A 448 -7.91 -2.58 -29.73
N GLY A 449 -8.73 -3.22 -28.90
CA GLY A 449 -10.16 -2.95 -28.75
C GLY A 449 -11.05 -3.53 -29.84
N THR A 450 -10.51 -4.29 -30.80
CA THR A 450 -11.31 -4.96 -31.84
C THR A 450 -12.20 -6.02 -31.21
N LEU A 451 -13.51 -5.98 -31.45
CA LEU A 451 -14.43 -7.04 -31.05
C LEU A 451 -14.15 -8.32 -31.84
N ILE A 452 -13.82 -9.40 -31.14
CA ILE A 452 -13.46 -10.70 -31.71
C ILE A 452 -14.64 -11.65 -31.71
N GLU A 453 -15.38 -11.68 -30.60
CA GLU A 453 -16.52 -12.56 -30.41
C GLU A 453 -17.54 -11.91 -29.48
N LYS A 454 -18.83 -12.12 -29.75
CA LYS A 454 -19.93 -11.64 -28.93
C LYS A 454 -20.99 -12.72 -28.82
N ARG A 455 -21.48 -12.98 -27.61
CA ARG A 455 -22.43 -14.05 -27.31
C ARG A 455 -23.40 -13.63 -26.22
N VAL A 456 -24.68 -13.89 -26.44
CA VAL A 456 -25.70 -13.81 -25.39
C VAL A 456 -25.79 -15.15 -24.68
N ALA A 457 -25.78 -15.13 -23.35
CA ALA A 457 -25.90 -16.31 -22.51
C ALA A 457 -26.84 -16.01 -21.33
N ASN A 458 -27.42 -17.05 -20.73
CA ASN A 458 -28.14 -16.90 -19.46
C ASN A 458 -27.23 -17.18 -18.26
N GLY A 459 -27.70 -16.85 -17.06
CA GLY A 459 -26.93 -17.01 -15.84
C GLY A 459 -26.56 -18.45 -15.54
N ALA A 460 -27.41 -19.43 -15.88
CA ALA A 460 -27.08 -20.85 -15.73
C ALA A 460 -25.89 -21.28 -16.61
N GLN A 461 -25.83 -20.79 -17.85
CA GLN A 461 -24.74 -21.07 -18.78
C GLN A 461 -23.40 -20.47 -18.32
N LEU A 462 -23.43 -19.25 -17.78
CA LEU A 462 -22.22 -18.60 -17.26
C LEU A 462 -21.79 -19.16 -15.90
N ALA A 463 -22.73 -19.62 -15.06
CA ALA A 463 -22.40 -20.32 -13.82
C ALA A 463 -21.72 -21.68 -14.11
N HIS A 464 -22.17 -22.40 -15.14
CA HIS A 464 -21.51 -23.62 -15.61
C HIS A 464 -20.17 -23.36 -16.32
N GLY A 465 -20.05 -22.18 -16.94
CA GLY A 465 -18.88 -21.71 -17.66
C GLY A 465 -18.94 -22.02 -19.15
N ILE A 466 -18.54 -21.02 -19.94
CA ILE A 466 -18.49 -21.05 -21.40
C ILE A 466 -17.04 -21.27 -21.82
N MET A 467 -16.79 -22.30 -22.62
CA MET A 467 -15.47 -22.53 -23.20
C MET A 467 -15.24 -21.58 -24.37
N TRP A 468 -14.15 -20.83 -24.30
CA TRP A 468 -13.62 -20.08 -25.44
C TRP A 468 -12.43 -20.84 -26.05
N ASN A 469 -12.46 -21.05 -27.37
CA ASN A 469 -11.37 -21.67 -28.12
C ASN A 469 -10.72 -20.63 -29.04
N ALA A 470 -9.50 -20.22 -28.71
CA ALA A 470 -8.73 -19.20 -29.43
C ALA A 470 -7.68 -19.81 -30.38
N GLU A 471 -7.87 -21.06 -30.83
CA GLU A 471 -6.93 -21.81 -31.67
C GLU A 471 -6.53 -21.09 -32.97
N HIS A 472 -7.40 -20.24 -33.51
CA HIS A 472 -7.13 -19.45 -34.72
C HIS A 472 -6.80 -17.98 -34.43
N ARG A 473 -6.51 -17.63 -33.17
CA ARG A 473 -6.16 -16.27 -32.75
C ARG A 473 -4.66 -16.15 -32.47
N PRO A 474 -4.00 -15.02 -32.75
CA PRO A 474 -2.57 -14.84 -32.46
C PRO A 474 -2.30 -14.91 -30.95
N SER A 475 -1.12 -15.37 -30.52
CA SER A 475 -0.71 -15.25 -29.11
C SER A 475 -0.75 -13.79 -28.67
N GLY A 476 -1.11 -13.53 -27.42
CA GLY A 476 -1.19 -12.16 -26.90
C GLY A 476 -2.33 -11.95 -25.90
N ILE A 477 -2.59 -10.67 -25.65
CA ILE A 477 -3.56 -10.20 -24.64
C ILE A 477 -4.95 -10.07 -25.26
N TYR A 478 -5.94 -10.58 -24.53
CA TYR A 478 -7.36 -10.46 -24.84
C TYR A 478 -8.12 -9.95 -23.62
N ILE A 479 -9.24 -9.25 -23.85
CA ILE A 479 -10.13 -8.77 -22.79
C ILE A 479 -11.45 -9.50 -22.91
N VAL A 480 -11.84 -10.22 -21.85
CA VAL A 480 -13.19 -10.79 -21.71
C VAL A 480 -14.05 -9.77 -20.97
N LYS A 481 -15.22 -9.44 -21.53
CA LYS A 481 -16.23 -8.54 -20.95
C LYS A 481 -17.53 -9.30 -20.77
N VAL A 482 -18.18 -9.18 -19.62
CA VAL A 482 -19.54 -9.69 -19.38
C VAL A 482 -20.42 -8.56 -18.84
N ALA A 483 -21.51 -8.26 -19.54
CA ALA A 483 -22.52 -7.29 -19.11
C ALA A 483 -23.76 -8.02 -18.53
N LEU A 484 -24.16 -7.60 -17.33
CA LEU A 484 -25.27 -8.17 -16.55
C LEU A 484 -26.04 -7.04 -15.85
N GLN A 485 -27.32 -6.86 -16.15
CA GLN A 485 -28.22 -5.94 -15.41
C GLN A 485 -27.62 -4.54 -15.15
N GLY A 486 -26.98 -3.94 -16.16
CA GLY A 486 -26.34 -2.63 -16.06
C GLY A 486 -24.96 -2.61 -15.42
N LYS A 487 -24.42 -3.76 -14.99
CA LYS A 487 -23.02 -3.93 -14.54
C LYS A 487 -22.18 -4.57 -15.63
N THR A 488 -20.92 -4.14 -15.72
CA THR A 488 -19.92 -4.71 -16.61
C THR A 488 -18.78 -5.30 -15.79
N MET A 489 -18.38 -6.53 -16.10
CA MET A 489 -17.18 -7.17 -15.57
C MET A 489 -16.18 -7.36 -16.70
N THR A 490 -14.90 -7.10 -16.44
CA THR A 490 -13.81 -7.30 -17.40
C THR A 490 -12.68 -8.12 -16.79
N LYS A 491 -11.98 -8.92 -17.61
CA LYS A 491 -10.79 -9.66 -17.20
C LYS A 491 -9.83 -9.80 -18.36
N GLN A 492 -8.57 -9.47 -18.10
CA GLN A 492 -7.48 -9.65 -19.04
C GLN A 492 -7.02 -11.11 -19.04
N VAL A 493 -6.85 -11.68 -20.24
CA VAL A 493 -6.38 -13.06 -20.42
C VAL A 493 -5.27 -13.16 -21.45
N PHE A 494 -4.37 -14.12 -21.24
CA PHE A 494 -3.16 -14.30 -22.02
C PHE A 494 -3.21 -15.62 -22.78
N LEU A 495 -3.27 -15.54 -24.11
CA LEU A 495 -3.12 -16.70 -24.99
C LEU A 495 -1.64 -16.94 -25.26
N LEU A 496 -1.14 -18.10 -24.84
CA LEU A 496 0.21 -18.57 -25.15
C LEU A 496 0.08 -19.72 -26.15
N LYS A 497 0.71 -19.62 -27.31
CA LYS A 497 0.80 -20.72 -28.28
C LYS A 497 2.21 -21.22 -28.38
#